data_AF-A0A7S2EYK2-F1
#
_entry.id   AF-A0A7S2EYK2-F1
#
_cell.length_a   1.000
_cell.length_b   1.000
_cell.length_c   1.000
_cell.angle_alpha   90.00
_cell.angle_beta   90.00
_cell.angle_gamma   90.00
#
_symmetry.space_group_name_H-M   'P 1'
#
loop_
_entity.id
_entity.type
_entity.pdbx_description
1 polymer ?
#
loop_
_entity_poly.entity_id
_entity_poly.type
_entity_poly.pdbx_seq_one_letter_code
_entity_poly.pdbx_strand_id
1 'polypeptide(L)'
;RSFRKSHATAKAKSLAPSSTVRCGPAERAMSTPSDTQLPVKELDGSINFCCWLAFFPFTFGTIPYSTKLLLEHEEIVKTDQNLCGKTVSRRPYGELGSVDKGNFCCFVAATSALGEISPGCGCDNSRVDEIVTELKARMRGRGDTAQIQRAEEQLKRLDDLETKIDLIMDHLEIPKPDKMDR
;
A
#
# COMPACT_ATOMS: atom_id res chain seq x y z
N ARG A 1 -92.19 -12.27 -2.94
CA ARG A 1 -92.82 -12.03 -1.62
C ARG A 1 -91.70 -11.58 -0.68
N SER A 2 -91.74 -10.32 -0.20
CA SER A 2 -90.89 -9.72 0.88
C SER A 2 -89.38 -9.55 0.53
N PHE A 3 -88.74 -8.38 0.40
CA PHE A 3 -88.80 -7.03 1.01
C PHE A 3 -88.28 -6.94 2.46
N ARG A 4 -87.03 -6.45 2.61
CA ARG A 4 -86.42 -5.66 3.74
C ARG A 4 -84.95 -5.38 3.31
N LYS A 5 -84.47 -4.15 2.99
CA LYS A 5 -84.23 -2.93 3.81
C LYS A 5 -83.71 -3.30 5.22
N SER A 6 -82.60 -2.79 5.76
CA SER A 6 -82.14 -1.39 5.77
C SER A 6 -80.82 -1.21 6.57
N HIS A 7 -80.09 -0.10 6.29
CA HIS A 7 -79.27 0.76 7.19
C HIS A 7 -78.01 0.17 7.87
N ALA A 8 -76.78 0.61 7.53
CA ALA A 8 -76.11 1.90 7.81
C ALA A 8 -75.55 2.01 9.25
N THR A 9 -74.23 2.17 9.39
CA THR A 9 -73.56 3.33 10.03
C THR A 9 -72.06 3.09 10.22
N ALA A 10 -71.30 4.16 9.99
CA ALA A 10 -69.85 4.24 10.06
C ALA A 10 -69.31 4.17 11.51
N LYS A 11 -68.09 3.66 11.67
CA LYS A 11 -67.22 4.13 12.76
C LYS A 11 -65.76 4.14 12.30
N ALA A 12 -65.28 5.36 12.05
CA ALA A 12 -63.87 5.67 11.94
C ALA A 12 -63.16 5.28 13.25
N LYS A 13 -62.04 4.57 13.14
CA LYS A 13 -61.04 4.51 14.20
C LYS A 13 -59.68 4.84 13.58
N SER A 14 -59.17 5.95 14.05
CA SER A 14 -57.93 6.59 13.67
C SER A 14 -56.74 5.96 14.39
N LEU A 15 -55.56 6.21 13.81
CA LEU A 15 -54.24 6.29 14.45
C LEU A 15 -53.55 4.98 14.85
N ALA A 16 -52.67 4.52 13.95
CA ALA A 16 -51.25 4.35 14.26
C ALA A 16 -50.43 4.38 12.94
N PRO A 17 -49.43 5.26 12.78
CA PRO A 17 -48.51 5.18 11.66
C PRO A 17 -47.57 4.00 11.89
N SER A 18 -47.73 2.96 11.07
CA SER A 18 -46.72 1.91 10.95
C SER A 18 -45.44 2.55 10.42
N SER A 19 -44.39 2.42 11.22
CA SER A 19 -43.03 2.88 11.01
C SER A 19 -42.59 2.85 9.55
N THR A 20 -42.37 4.03 8.98
CA THR A 20 -41.48 4.21 7.83
C THR A 20 -40.08 3.79 8.27
N VAL A 21 -39.71 2.56 7.95
CA VAL A 21 -38.31 2.14 7.92
C VAL A 21 -37.67 2.97 6.82
N ARG A 22 -36.97 4.02 7.22
CA ARG A 22 -36.04 4.75 6.35
C ARG A 22 -34.95 3.75 5.97
N CYS A 23 -35.00 3.22 4.75
CA CYS A 23 -33.80 2.80 4.07
C CYS A 23 -32.99 4.07 3.80
N GLY A 24 -32.21 4.49 4.80
CA GLY A 24 -31.09 5.38 4.54
C GLY A 24 -30.14 4.68 3.58
N PRO A 25 -29.42 5.42 2.73
CA PRO A 25 -28.30 4.83 1.99
C PRO A 25 -27.41 4.15 3.03
N ALA A 26 -27.21 2.85 2.86
CA ALA A 26 -26.13 2.15 3.52
C ALA A 26 -24.84 2.79 2.99
N GLU A 27 -24.44 3.86 3.67
CA GLU A 27 -23.10 4.39 3.66
C GLU A 27 -22.25 3.27 4.24
N ARG A 28 -21.93 2.31 3.36
CA ARG A 28 -20.90 1.32 3.58
C ARG A 28 -19.65 2.17 3.68
N ALA A 29 -19.36 2.61 4.91
CA ALA A 29 -18.08 3.12 5.31
C ALA A 29 -17.09 2.07 4.84
N MET A 30 -16.55 2.32 3.65
CA MET A 30 -15.37 1.66 3.14
C MET A 30 -14.32 2.10 4.15
N SER A 31 -14.19 1.31 5.21
CA SER A 31 -13.06 1.37 6.10
C SER A 31 -11.88 1.19 5.17
N THR A 32 -11.28 2.32 4.78
CA THR A 32 -9.94 2.34 4.25
C THR A 32 -9.15 1.46 5.21
N PRO A 33 -8.53 0.37 4.74
CA PRO A 33 -7.68 -0.44 5.59
C PRO A 33 -6.65 0.54 6.10
N SER A 34 -6.80 0.88 7.37
CA SER A 34 -6.00 1.84 8.11
C SER A 34 -4.57 1.55 7.74
N ASP A 35 -3.99 2.48 6.98
CA ASP A 35 -2.60 2.43 6.58
C ASP A 35 -1.84 2.04 7.82
N THR A 36 -1.26 0.84 7.81
CA THR A 36 -0.19 0.54 8.75
C THR A 36 1.00 1.35 8.22
N GLN A 37 0.92 2.66 8.44
CA GLN A 37 1.95 3.63 8.13
C GLN A 37 3.11 3.27 9.04
N LEU A 38 4.00 2.42 8.51
CA LEU A 38 5.26 2.13 9.15
C LEU A 38 5.93 3.49 9.44
N PRO A 39 6.36 3.73 10.69
CA PRO A 39 6.90 5.02 11.08
C PRO A 39 8.07 5.39 10.15
N VAL A 40 8.22 6.68 9.88
CA VAL A 40 9.40 7.17 9.18
C VAL A 40 10.62 6.76 10.00
N LYS A 41 11.52 5.99 9.40
CA LYS A 41 12.75 5.56 10.04
C LYS A 41 13.94 6.18 9.34
N GLU A 42 14.82 6.75 10.13
CA GLU A 42 16.11 7.26 9.68
C GLU A 42 17.20 6.25 10.06
N LEU A 43 18.00 5.88 9.07
CA LEU A 43 19.12 4.96 9.24
C LEU A 43 20.39 5.67 8.78
N ASP A 44 21.30 5.88 9.72
CA ASP A 44 22.59 6.50 9.47
C ASP A 44 23.66 5.42 9.25
N GLY A 45 24.27 5.42 8.06
CA GLY A 45 25.48 4.67 7.73
C GLY A 45 26.67 5.62 7.63
N SER A 46 27.76 5.29 8.31
CA SER A 46 29.02 6.04 8.20
C SER A 46 30.12 5.10 7.79
N ILE A 47 30.70 5.33 6.61
CA ILE A 47 31.83 4.54 6.14
C ILE A 47 33.11 5.30 6.52
N ASN A 48 33.73 4.87 7.61
CA ASN A 48 35.14 5.13 7.84
C ASN A 48 35.93 4.04 7.12
N PHE A 49 36.57 4.39 6.00
CA PHE A 49 37.39 3.47 5.22
C PHE A 49 38.59 3.03 6.04
N CYS A 50 38.45 1.91 6.76
CA CYS A 50 39.45 1.39 7.68
C CYS A 50 39.91 0.03 7.16
N CYS A 51 40.66 0.02 6.05
CA CYS A 51 41.35 -1.19 5.62
C CYS A 51 42.72 -0.83 5.05
N TRP A 52 43.74 -1.10 5.88
CA TRP A 52 45.12 -1.44 5.53
C TRP A 52 45.61 -1.06 4.12
N LEU A 53 46.10 0.16 3.99
CA LEU A 53 47.23 0.41 3.10
C LEU A 53 48.47 0.66 3.97
N ALA A 54 48.97 -0.43 4.55
CA ALA A 54 50.21 -0.45 5.31
C ALA A 54 51.47 -0.46 4.42
N PHE A 55 51.43 0.06 3.19
CA PHE A 55 52.55 -0.07 2.24
C PHE A 55 52.88 1.16 1.36
N PHE A 56 52.31 2.34 1.58
CA PHE A 56 52.74 3.56 0.86
C PHE A 56 52.77 4.80 1.77
N PRO A 57 53.92 5.47 1.95
CA PRO A 57 54.09 6.55 2.92
C PRO A 57 53.71 7.95 2.38
N PHE A 58 52.69 8.07 1.53
CA PHE A 58 52.26 9.39 1.02
C PHE A 58 50.73 9.51 0.97
N THR A 59 50.21 10.36 1.87
CA THR A 59 48.84 10.92 1.94
C THR A 59 47.66 9.94 2.15
N PHE A 60 47.50 9.45 3.38
CA PHE A 60 46.24 8.87 3.88
C PHE A 60 45.24 9.96 4.25
N GLY A 61 44.48 10.43 3.27
CA GLY A 61 43.23 11.13 3.54
C GLY A 61 42.10 10.12 3.68
N THR A 62 41.65 9.82 4.90
CA THR A 62 40.35 9.17 5.09
C THR A 62 39.29 10.20 4.75
N ILE A 63 38.61 10.04 3.61
CA ILE A 63 37.46 10.89 3.26
C ILE A 63 36.27 10.38 4.08
N PRO A 64 35.72 11.17 5.02
CA PRO A 64 34.50 10.79 5.71
C PRO A 64 33.36 10.73 4.68
N TYR A 65 32.75 9.55 4.56
CA TYR A 65 31.58 9.31 3.73
C TYR A 65 30.42 8.96 4.64
N SER A 66 29.36 9.77 4.61
CA SER A 66 28.15 9.54 5.40
C SER A 66 26.95 9.34 4.47
N THR A 67 26.25 8.23 4.66
CA THR A 67 25.00 7.92 3.96
C THR A 67 23.86 7.92 4.96
N LYS A 68 22.82 8.70 4.70
CA LYS A 68 21.57 8.67 5.45
C LYS A 68 20.47 8.07 4.58
N LEU A 69 19.74 7.12 5.13
CA LEU A 69 18.60 6.49 4.47
C LEU A 69 17.33 6.87 5.22
N LEU A 70 16.45 7.62 4.57
CA LEU A 70 15.13 7.98 5.10
C LEU A 70 14.10 7.10 4.40
N LEU A 71 13.43 6.26 5.18
CA LEU A 71 12.35 5.42 4.69
C LEU A 71 11.03 6.16 4.90
N GLU A 72 10.59 6.89 3.88
CA GLU A 72 9.27 7.51 3.86
C GLU A 72 8.20 6.47 3.48
N HIS A 73 6.93 6.86 3.58
CA HIS A 73 5.82 5.95 3.32
C HIS A 73 5.77 5.51 1.84
N GLU A 74 6.13 6.41 0.93
CA GLU A 74 6.02 6.18 -0.52
C GLU A 74 7.33 5.99 -1.26
N GLU A 75 8.38 6.58 -0.72
CA GLU A 75 9.67 6.67 -1.35
C GLU A 75 10.79 6.44 -0.34
N ILE A 76 11.97 6.16 -0.87
CA ILE A 76 13.21 6.11 -0.10
C ILE A 76 14.05 7.29 -0.55
N VAL A 77 14.55 8.03 0.43
CA VAL A 77 15.48 9.12 0.20
C VAL A 77 16.84 8.70 0.73
N LYS A 78 17.80 8.49 -0.18
CA LYS A 78 19.20 8.24 0.15
C LYS A 78 19.98 9.54 -0.01
N THR A 79 20.59 9.99 1.07
CA THR A 79 21.45 11.17 1.11
C THR A 79 22.89 10.74 1.34
N ASP A 80 23.74 10.94 0.35
CA ASP A 80 25.17 10.71 0.45
C ASP A 80 25.89 12.05 0.64
N GLN A 81 26.77 12.12 1.64
CA GLN A 81 27.52 13.31 1.98
C GLN A 81 29.02 13.00 1.99
N ASN A 82 29.73 13.72 1.13
CA ASN A 82 31.17 13.65 0.98
C ASN A 82 31.78 15.00 1.30
N LEU A 83 33.11 15.04 1.44
CA LEU A 83 33.87 16.30 1.53
C LEU A 83 33.59 17.27 0.35
N CYS A 84 33.27 16.74 -0.84
CA CYS A 84 33.06 17.54 -2.05
C CYS A 84 31.60 17.94 -2.31
N GLY A 85 30.64 17.52 -1.47
CA GLY A 85 29.24 17.86 -1.67
C GLY A 85 28.25 16.86 -1.09
N LYS A 86 26.97 17.20 -1.21
CA LYS A 86 25.83 16.40 -0.78
C LYS A 86 25.02 15.97 -2.01
N THR A 87 24.79 14.68 -2.16
CA THR A 87 23.97 14.10 -3.22
C THR A 87 22.73 13.48 -2.59
N VAL A 88 21.55 13.89 -3.06
CA VAL A 88 20.27 13.32 -2.60
C VAL A 88 19.63 12.59 -3.75
N SER A 89 19.29 11.33 -3.53
CA SER A 89 18.59 10.48 -4.50
C SER A 89 17.28 10.01 -3.89
N ARG A 90 16.19 10.14 -4.64
CA ARG A 90 14.85 9.71 -4.24
C ARG A 90 14.38 8.64 -5.22
N ARG A 91 13.86 7.52 -4.72
CA ARG A 91 13.30 6.46 -5.55
C ARG A 91 12.04 5.85 -4.93
N PRO A 92 10.99 5.59 -5.73
CA PRO A 92 9.82 4.86 -5.25
C PRO A 92 10.17 3.39 -5.05
N TYR A 93 9.52 2.71 -4.09
CA TYR A 93 9.78 1.30 -3.79
C TYR A 93 9.56 0.35 -4.97
N GLY A 94 8.72 0.71 -5.94
CA GLY A 94 8.50 -0.07 -7.16
C GLY A 94 9.70 -0.13 -8.10
N GLU A 95 10.62 0.85 -8.01
CA GLU A 95 11.83 0.92 -8.85
C GLU A 95 13.06 0.29 -8.19
N LEU A 96 12.97 -0.17 -6.93
CA LEU A 96 14.14 -0.67 -6.21
C LEU A 96 14.68 -2.01 -6.73
N GLY A 97 13.90 -2.74 -7.52
CA GLY A 97 14.28 -4.06 -8.03
C GLY A 97 14.36 -5.10 -6.92
N SER A 98 15.43 -5.89 -6.88
CA SER A 98 15.70 -6.78 -5.75
C SER A 98 16.51 -6.05 -4.66
N VAL A 99 16.15 -6.30 -3.40
CA VAL A 99 16.90 -5.80 -2.24
C VAL A 99 17.56 -7.01 -1.60
N ASP A 100 18.87 -7.11 -1.73
CA ASP A 100 19.63 -8.27 -1.26
C ASP A 100 20.77 -7.84 -0.34
N LYS A 101 21.33 -8.80 0.39
CA LYS A 101 22.51 -8.57 1.22
C LYS A 101 23.73 -8.91 0.38
N GLY A 102 24.57 -7.92 0.13
CA GLY A 102 25.90 -8.09 -0.43
C GLY A 102 26.92 -8.22 0.69
N ASN A 103 27.87 -9.14 0.53
CA ASN A 103 29.03 -9.21 1.41
C ASN A 103 30.29 -9.15 0.53
N PHE A 104 31.16 -8.19 0.81
CA PHE A 104 32.48 -8.09 0.18
C PHE A 104 33.55 -7.96 1.27
N CYS A 105 34.38 -9.00 1.42
CA CYS A 105 35.37 -9.10 2.48
C CYS A 105 34.74 -8.96 3.89
N CYS A 106 35.18 -7.99 4.70
CA CYS A 106 34.64 -7.69 6.03
C CYS A 106 33.48 -6.67 6.01
N PHE A 107 32.93 -6.38 4.83
CA PHE A 107 31.91 -5.34 4.65
C PHE A 107 30.59 -5.97 4.21
N VAL A 108 29.57 -5.74 5.03
CA VAL A 108 28.19 -6.16 4.76
C VAL A 108 27.42 -4.93 4.34
N ALA A 109 26.70 -5.02 3.23
CA ALA A 109 25.92 -3.94 2.66
C ALA A 109 24.58 -4.46 2.13
N ALA A 110 23.56 -3.61 2.17
CA ALA A 110 22.33 -3.84 1.43
C ALA A 110 22.54 -3.36 -0.01
N THR A 111 22.39 -4.26 -0.98
CA THR A 111 22.46 -3.97 -2.42
C THR A 111 21.05 -3.77 -2.96
N SER A 112 20.81 -2.64 -3.61
CA SER A 112 19.55 -2.33 -4.30
C SER A 112 19.80 -1.46 -5.53
N ALA A 113 18.76 -1.15 -6.32
CA ALA A 113 18.89 -0.22 -7.44
C ALA A 113 19.31 1.22 -7.04
N LEU A 114 19.26 1.57 -5.75
CA LEU A 114 19.80 2.82 -5.18
C LEU A 114 21.31 2.79 -4.94
N GLY A 115 21.96 1.65 -5.18
CA GLY A 115 23.36 1.38 -4.88
C GLY A 115 23.54 0.58 -3.59
N GLU A 116 24.80 0.50 -3.13
CA GLU A 116 25.18 -0.16 -1.90
C GLU A 116 24.98 0.76 -0.69
N ILE A 117 24.32 0.23 0.35
CA ILE A 117 24.10 0.92 1.62
C ILE A 117 24.80 0.07 2.69
N SER A 118 25.91 0.59 3.22
CA SER A 118 26.66 -0.08 4.28
C SER A 118 26.67 0.77 5.56
N PRO A 119 26.44 0.18 6.74
CA PRO A 119 26.55 0.89 8.02
C PRO A 119 28.02 1.22 8.41
N GLY A 120 29.01 0.81 7.61
CA GLY A 120 30.42 1.12 7.82
C GLY A 120 31.33 -0.11 7.85
N CYS A 121 32.60 0.11 8.22
CA CYS A 121 33.56 -0.96 8.46
C CYS A 121 33.23 -1.63 9.81
N GLY A 122 32.65 -2.83 9.81
CA GLY A 122 32.33 -3.48 11.09
C GLY A 122 31.43 -4.71 11.12
N CYS A 123 31.11 -5.38 10.00
CA CYS A 123 30.27 -6.59 10.02
C CYS A 123 28.96 -6.46 10.83
N ASP A 124 28.33 -5.28 10.85
CA ASP A 124 27.03 -5.04 11.53
C ASP A 124 25.87 -5.70 10.76
N ASN A 125 25.90 -7.03 10.69
CA ASN A 125 24.92 -7.85 9.99
C ASN A 125 23.50 -7.57 10.49
N SER A 126 23.31 -7.41 11.81
CA SER A 126 21.98 -7.10 12.39
C SER A 126 21.35 -5.85 11.77
N ARG A 127 22.13 -4.77 11.60
CA ARG A 127 21.63 -3.52 11.05
C ARG A 127 21.29 -3.64 9.57
N VAL A 128 22.14 -4.33 8.79
CA VAL A 128 21.85 -4.59 7.37
C VAL A 128 20.62 -5.47 7.22
N ASP A 129 20.45 -6.45 8.11
CA ASP A 129 19.29 -7.33 8.14
C ASP A 129 18.00 -6.58 8.44
N GLU A 130 18.03 -5.69 9.44
CA GLU A 130 16.93 -4.78 9.76
C GLU A 130 16.57 -3.89 8.55
N ILE A 131 17.57 -3.31 7.88
CA ILE A 131 17.35 -2.49 6.67
C ILE A 131 16.69 -3.33 5.57
N VAL A 132 17.24 -4.50 5.25
CA VAL A 132 16.73 -5.36 4.16
C VAL A 132 15.32 -5.88 4.47
N THR A 133 15.08 -6.28 5.71
CA THR A 133 13.75 -6.78 6.12
C THR A 133 12.70 -5.67 6.06
N GLU A 134 13.04 -4.46 6.49
CA GLU A 134 12.13 -3.32 6.41
C GLU A 134 11.85 -2.88 4.98
N LEU A 135 12.88 -2.78 4.13
CA LEU A 135 12.73 -2.48 2.72
C LEU A 135 11.83 -3.51 2.02
N LYS A 136 12.06 -4.81 2.27
CA LYS A 136 11.22 -5.89 1.74
C LYS A 136 9.77 -5.81 2.24
N ALA A 137 9.57 -5.46 3.50
CA ALA A 137 8.22 -5.31 4.07
C ALA A 137 7.44 -4.18 3.36
N ARG A 138 8.07 -3.01 3.16
CA ARG A 138 7.45 -1.88 2.46
C ARG A 138 7.18 -2.18 0.98
N MET A 139 8.10 -2.86 0.31
CA MET A 139 7.91 -3.29 -1.07
C MET A 139 6.72 -4.25 -1.22
N ARG A 140 6.57 -5.22 -0.31
CA ARG A 140 5.43 -6.15 -0.31
C ARG A 140 4.11 -5.42 -0.06
N GLY A 141 4.07 -4.54 0.94
CA GLY A 141 2.87 -3.75 1.24
C GLY A 141 2.36 -2.98 0.02
N ARG A 142 3.25 -2.37 -0.78
CA ARG A 142 2.85 -1.72 -2.03
C ARG A 142 2.39 -2.68 -3.12
N GLY A 143 3.04 -3.84 -3.23
CA GLY A 143 2.63 -4.90 -4.15
C GLY A 143 1.18 -5.33 -3.88
N ASP A 144 0.84 -5.52 -2.61
CA ASP A 144 -0.49 -5.93 -2.18
C ASP A 144 -1.54 -4.83 -2.44
N THR A 145 -1.24 -3.57 -2.10
CA THR A 145 -2.12 -2.43 -2.41
C THR A 145 -2.39 -2.31 -3.90
N ALA A 146 -1.36 -2.45 -4.74
CA ALA A 146 -1.51 -2.39 -6.19
C ALA A 146 -2.37 -3.56 -6.73
N GLN A 147 -2.28 -4.75 -6.13
CA GLN A 147 -3.15 -5.88 -6.49
C GLN A 147 -4.60 -5.61 -6.11
N ILE A 148 -4.85 -5.06 -4.92
CA ILE A 148 -6.20 -4.70 -4.46
C ILE A 148 -6.83 -3.67 -5.41
N GLN A 149 -6.11 -2.59 -5.74
CA GLN A 149 -6.61 -1.56 -6.65
C GLN A 149 -6.97 -2.13 -8.03
N ARG A 150 -6.14 -3.03 -8.57
CA ARG A 150 -6.45 -3.71 -9.84
C ARG A 150 -7.68 -4.61 -9.73
N ALA A 151 -7.84 -5.31 -8.62
CA ALA A 151 -9.02 -6.14 -8.38
C ALA A 151 -10.29 -5.28 -8.29
N GLU A 152 -10.23 -4.14 -7.59
CA GLU A 152 -11.35 -3.19 -7.50
C GLU A 152 -11.72 -2.59 -8.86
N GLU A 153 -10.74 -2.21 -9.68
CA GLU A 153 -10.98 -1.74 -11.05
C GLU A 153 -11.60 -2.82 -11.93
N GLN A 154 -11.17 -4.07 -11.78
CA GLN A 154 -11.73 -5.19 -12.52
C GLN A 154 -13.19 -5.45 -12.11
N LEU A 155 -13.51 -5.40 -10.81
CA LEU A 155 -14.89 -5.52 -10.33
C LEU A 155 -15.79 -4.43 -10.91
N LYS A 156 -15.35 -3.16 -10.91
CA LYS A 156 -16.10 -2.06 -11.53
C LYS A 156 -16.40 -2.30 -13.00
N ARG A 157 -15.44 -2.84 -13.76
CA ARG A 157 -15.64 -3.18 -15.17
C ARG A 157 -16.62 -4.33 -15.37
N LEU A 158 -16.66 -5.29 -14.45
CA LEU A 158 -17.63 -6.38 -14.48
C LEU A 158 -19.04 -5.86 -14.19
N ASP A 159 -19.19 -4.94 -13.24
CA ASP A 159 -20.48 -4.27 -12.96
C ASP A 159 -20.99 -3.49 -14.19
N ASP A 160 -20.09 -2.77 -14.88
CA ASP A 160 -20.40 -2.06 -16.14
C ASP A 160 -20.79 -3.02 -17.28
N LEU A 161 -20.31 -4.26 -17.26
CA LEU A 161 -20.68 -5.28 -18.24
C LEU A 161 -22.00 -5.95 -17.87
N GLU A 162 -22.24 -6.25 -16.59
CA GLU A 162 -23.51 -6.80 -16.10
C GLU A 162 -24.66 -5.86 -16.48
N THR A 163 -24.51 -4.56 -16.22
CA THR A 163 -25.52 -3.55 -16.61
C THR A 163 -25.79 -3.51 -18.11
N LYS A 164 -24.76 -3.62 -18.96
CA LYS A 164 -24.94 -3.67 -20.42
C LYS A 164 -25.64 -4.95 -20.88
N ILE A 165 -25.28 -6.09 -20.30
CA ILE A 165 -25.92 -7.37 -20.60
C ILE A 165 -27.39 -7.33 -20.22
N ASP A 166 -27.71 -6.79 -19.03
CA ASP A 166 -29.08 -6.60 -18.58
C ASP A 166 -29.90 -5.76 -19.56
N LEU A 167 -29.35 -4.64 -20.04
CA LEU A 167 -30.02 -3.79 -21.03
C LEU A 167 -30.27 -4.52 -22.36
N ILE A 168 -29.34 -5.36 -22.81
CA ILE A 168 -29.50 -6.16 -24.04
C ILE A 168 -30.57 -7.24 -23.83
N MET A 169 -30.56 -7.92 -22.68
CA MET A 169 -31.58 -8.93 -22.34
C MET A 169 -32.98 -8.31 -22.27
N ASP A 170 -33.09 -7.12 -21.67
CA ASP A 170 -34.35 -6.37 -21.58
C ASP A 170 -34.84 -5.95 -22.97
N HIS A 171 -33.94 -5.51 -23.86
CA HIS A 171 -34.28 -5.17 -25.25
C HIS A 171 -34.73 -6.39 -26.07
N LEU A 172 -34.22 -7.58 -25.77
CA LEU A 172 -34.57 -8.82 -26.47
C LEU A 172 -35.72 -9.60 -25.82
N GLU A 173 -36.32 -9.07 -24.74
CA GLU A 173 -37.38 -9.72 -23.96
C GLU A 173 -37.01 -11.14 -23.47
N ILE A 174 -35.72 -11.39 -23.21
CA ILE A 174 -35.25 -12.68 -22.71
C ILE A 174 -35.44 -12.72 -21.19
N PRO A 175 -36.12 -13.73 -20.63
CA PRO A 175 -36.29 -13.85 -19.18
C PRO A 175 -34.93 -14.01 -18.50
N LYS A 176 -34.63 -13.13 -17.54
CA LYS A 176 -33.39 -13.17 -16.76
C LYS A 176 -33.36 -14.44 -15.89
N PRO A 177 -32.21 -15.13 -15.80
CA PRO A 177 -32.08 -16.25 -14.86
C PRO A 177 -32.15 -15.72 -13.42
N ASP A 178 -32.82 -16.45 -12.53
CA ASP A 178 -32.84 -16.12 -11.11
C ASP A 178 -31.40 -16.06 -10.58
N LYS A 179 -31.04 -14.95 -9.92
CA LYS A 179 -29.73 -14.81 -9.30
C LYS A 179 -29.60 -15.89 -8.24
N MET A 180 -28.75 -16.89 -8.49
CA MET A 180 -28.34 -17.82 -7.44
C MET A 180 -27.42 -17.07 -6.49
N ASP A 181 -27.96 -16.70 -5.32
CA ASP A 181 -27.17 -16.18 -4.21
C ASP A 181 -26.11 -17.24 -3.83
N ARG A 182 -24.84 -16.86 -3.98
CA ARG A 182 -23.68 -17.71 -3.67
C ARG A 182 -23.04 -17.26 -2.36
#